data_AF-A0A172UAJ3-F1
#
_entry.id   AF-A0A172UAJ3-F1
#
_cell.length_a   1.000
_cell.length_b   1.000
_cell.length_c   1.000
_cell.angle_alpha   90.00
_cell.angle_beta   90.00
_cell.angle_gamma   90.00
#
_symmetry.space_group_name_H-M   'P 1'
#
loop_
_entity.id
_entity.type
_entity.pdbx_description
1 polymer ?
#
loop_
_entity_poly.entity_id
_entity_poly.type
_entity_poly.pdbx_seq_one_letter_code
_entity_poly.pdbx_strand_id
1 'polypeptide(L)'
;MPISRLSTLPVTLIAGSLLAGCATTRQIAVDYPKTETVAIKPLRGQSAVGGDDYYVQLVSDFEFKGDSALKGGCNEMGGHYENGDLSAALVFSVHNETLKLKREVSGFLYQATTGKCNFKLETKKANLTPWLRLDTSKDTLIDYNFLTSNSHEANLSQLVEDVNAASGLFALTGVGAGMAVMGKLAGNWVETSPQVVAKTPAASGKYSSESHSLPASVVLAGDSGNFNQSRLAVYEVVEGGLKAWSSEAKLLGELRIYPEVATSLLLKTAGETTPDAHDLSLDELWRAPIQTANGEVSLLQLVNQVDPAAKPNLQPDWRNYEEVESQCRRLKLVMKDLGFNKFDRNAVLYYFLAKSPDWKNFNISAQKAMTDEIRPKLLEQYRAKDFSACLAAEDYAAMKSMRLPVNTGQDWDNLTSSRQKKEGVISPIQSAARQFLSALQNPNKDEAARQLYPLLNTEKSGNGSVLLQNHLSNFGLEALLQVPNIADDGVVVTAAQLANVFAALNVDSFSCARPAQEQGQPLANIGIMLFATKPGSPREKGGALEFELVQGKIGRLAFQHPSFRDFEQNLADYPDLGGCRIDAEFINRLH
;
A
#
# COMPACT_ATOMS: atom_id res chain seq x y z
N MET A 1 -87.09 -73.11 19.08
CA MET A 1 -86.02 -73.90 18.44
C MET A 1 -86.25 -73.87 16.93
N PRO A 2 -85.25 -73.67 16.05
CA PRO A 2 -83.99 -72.89 16.09
C PRO A 2 -84.07 -71.62 15.17
N ILE A 3 -83.36 -70.49 15.41
CA ILE A 3 -81.99 -70.08 14.95
C ILE A 3 -81.94 -69.92 13.39
N SER A 4 -81.57 -68.84 12.70
CA SER A 4 -80.67 -67.69 12.95
C SER A 4 -80.75 -66.58 11.87
N ARG A 5 -80.68 -65.33 12.34
CA ARG A 5 -79.81 -64.19 11.95
C ARG A 5 -79.78 -63.64 10.51
N LEU A 6 -80.27 -62.39 10.41
CA LEU A 6 -79.69 -61.33 9.58
C LEU A 6 -78.19 -61.20 9.86
N SER A 7 -77.36 -61.14 8.82
CA SER A 7 -75.96 -60.72 8.90
C SER A 7 -75.76 -59.36 8.23
N THR A 8 -75.68 -58.33 9.06
CA THR A 8 -75.06 -57.04 8.80
C THR A 8 -73.53 -57.17 8.83
N LEU A 9 -72.87 -56.87 7.69
CA LEU A 9 -71.58 -56.15 7.46
C LEU A 9 -70.28 -56.56 8.21
N PRO A 10 -69.06 -56.39 7.63
CA PRO A 10 -68.51 -55.07 7.19
C PRO A 10 -67.74 -55.10 5.84
N VAL A 11 -67.80 -54.14 4.90
CA VAL A 11 -67.32 -52.72 4.90
C VAL A 11 -65.90 -52.47 5.44
N THR A 12 -65.17 -53.47 5.90
CA THR A 12 -63.80 -53.28 6.41
C THR A 12 -62.71 -53.25 5.34
N LEU A 13 -63.01 -53.57 4.07
CA LEU A 13 -61.99 -53.65 3.01
C LEU A 13 -61.82 -52.37 2.17
N ILE A 14 -62.74 -51.40 2.28
CA ILE A 14 -62.64 -50.12 1.54
C ILE A 14 -62.11 -48.99 2.44
N ALA A 15 -62.21 -49.13 3.77
CA ALA A 15 -61.64 -48.17 4.73
C ALA A 15 -60.10 -48.24 4.80
N GLY A 16 -59.49 -49.41 4.56
CA GLY A 16 -58.03 -49.57 4.58
C GLY A 16 -57.32 -48.96 3.36
N SER A 17 -57.96 -48.96 2.19
CA SER A 17 -57.40 -48.40 0.95
C SER A 17 -57.65 -46.88 0.79
N LEU A 18 -58.59 -46.30 1.55
CA LEU A 18 -58.83 -44.85 1.59
C LEU A 18 -57.95 -44.13 2.63
N LEU A 19 -57.44 -44.84 3.65
CA LEU A 19 -56.54 -44.28 4.66
C LEU A 19 -55.05 -44.38 4.32
N ALA A 20 -54.67 -45.22 3.34
CA ALA A 20 -53.28 -45.33 2.86
C ALA A 20 -52.90 -44.25 1.81
N GLY A 21 -53.83 -43.35 1.44
CA GLY A 21 -53.66 -42.40 0.33
C GLY A 21 -53.31 -40.95 0.69
N CYS A 22 -53.19 -40.59 1.97
CA CYS A 22 -53.11 -39.18 2.40
C CYS A 22 -51.96 -38.85 3.38
N ALA A 23 -50.82 -39.52 3.29
CA ALA A 23 -49.62 -39.11 4.03
C ALA A 23 -48.38 -39.18 3.14
N THR A 24 -48.29 -38.31 2.12
CA THR A 24 -47.02 -38.07 1.45
C THR A 24 -46.15 -37.23 2.37
N THR A 25 -45.12 -37.83 2.97
CA THR A 25 -44.12 -37.12 3.76
C THR A 25 -43.02 -36.58 2.84
N ARG A 26 -42.78 -35.27 2.93
CA ARG A 26 -41.70 -34.59 2.22
C ARG A 26 -40.44 -34.64 3.08
N GLN A 27 -39.33 -35.09 2.50
CA GLN A 27 -38.00 -35.08 3.10
C GLN A 27 -37.06 -34.27 2.21
N ILE A 28 -35.96 -33.80 2.79
CA ILE A 28 -34.88 -33.17 2.03
C ILE A 28 -33.66 -34.10 2.05
N ALA A 29 -32.95 -34.13 0.93
CA ALA A 29 -31.63 -34.73 0.80
C ALA A 29 -30.63 -33.68 0.27
N VAL A 30 -29.38 -33.78 0.70
CA VAL A 30 -28.28 -32.94 0.23
C VAL A 30 -27.29 -33.83 -0.50
N ASP A 31 -26.96 -33.47 -1.74
CA ASP A 31 -25.98 -34.19 -2.55
C ASP A 31 -24.54 -33.77 -2.21
N TYR A 32 -23.57 -34.59 -2.60
CA TYR A 32 -22.15 -34.31 -2.39
C TYR A 32 -21.73 -32.99 -3.05
N PRO A 33 -20.80 -32.25 -2.43
CA PRO A 33 -20.40 -30.94 -2.94
C PRO A 33 -19.71 -31.07 -4.29
N LYS A 34 -20.17 -30.27 -5.26
CA LYS A 34 -19.47 -30.05 -6.53
C LYS A 34 -18.60 -28.81 -6.42
N THR A 35 -17.34 -28.92 -6.80
CA THR A 35 -16.39 -27.80 -6.72
C THR A 35 -16.16 -27.18 -8.09
N GLU A 36 -16.30 -25.86 -8.17
CA GLU A 36 -15.87 -25.06 -9.31
C GLU A 36 -14.66 -24.22 -8.91
N THR A 37 -13.60 -24.28 -9.72
CA THR A 37 -12.34 -23.58 -9.44
C THR A 37 -12.23 -22.33 -10.31
N VAL A 38 -11.98 -21.18 -9.67
CA VAL A 38 -11.82 -19.88 -10.31
C VAL A 38 -10.43 -19.31 -10.00
N ALA A 39 -9.67 -18.93 -11.02
CA ALA A 39 -8.33 -18.36 -10.82
C ALA A 39 -8.38 -16.97 -10.18
N ILE A 40 -7.49 -16.73 -9.21
CA ILE A 40 -7.29 -15.42 -8.60
C ILE A 40 -6.47 -14.58 -9.59
N LYS A 41 -7.00 -13.41 -9.94
CA LYS A 41 -6.28 -12.48 -10.82
C LYS A 41 -5.30 -11.64 -10.01
N PRO A 42 -4.05 -11.43 -10.49
CA PRO A 42 -3.17 -10.43 -9.91
C PRO A 42 -3.78 -9.02 -10.00
N LEU A 43 -3.45 -8.16 -9.03
CA LEU A 43 -3.82 -6.75 -9.09
C LEU A 43 -3.17 -6.06 -10.29
N ARG A 44 -3.84 -5.05 -10.84
CA ARG A 44 -3.34 -4.30 -12.00
C ARG A 44 -1.93 -3.75 -11.72
N GLY A 45 -0.98 -4.11 -12.59
CA GLY A 45 0.43 -3.71 -12.46
C GLY A 45 1.29 -4.70 -11.64
N GLN A 46 0.70 -5.80 -11.15
CA GLN A 46 1.42 -6.90 -10.53
C GLN A 46 1.40 -8.13 -11.46
N SER A 47 2.47 -8.92 -11.42
CA SER A 47 2.62 -10.13 -12.23
C SER A 47 2.20 -11.41 -11.50
N ALA A 48 2.01 -11.33 -10.17
CA ALA A 48 1.76 -12.46 -9.29
C ALA A 48 0.71 -12.10 -8.24
N VAL A 49 0.05 -13.12 -7.67
CA VAL A 49 -0.87 -12.97 -6.54
C VAL A 49 -0.09 -13.11 -5.23
N GLY A 50 0.02 -12.01 -4.49
CA GLY A 50 0.57 -12.01 -3.14
C GLY A 50 -0.45 -12.45 -2.10
N GLY A 51 -0.01 -13.24 -1.12
CA GLY A 51 -0.85 -13.66 0.00
C GLY A 51 -1.31 -12.50 0.92
N ASP A 52 -0.76 -11.30 0.76
CA ASP A 52 -1.07 -10.09 1.53
C ASP A 52 -1.84 -9.05 0.67
N ASP A 53 -2.40 -9.46 -0.48
CA ASP A 53 -3.02 -8.56 -1.46
C ASP A 53 -4.53 -8.41 -1.28
N TYR A 54 -5.19 -9.48 -0.85
CA TYR A 54 -6.65 -9.55 -0.73
C TYR A 54 -7.08 -9.93 0.67
N TYR A 55 -8.26 -9.44 1.03
CA TYR A 55 -9.10 -10.05 2.05
C TYR A 55 -10.08 -11.01 1.39
N VAL A 56 -10.39 -12.09 2.10
CA VAL A 56 -11.33 -13.13 1.71
C VAL A 56 -12.37 -13.29 2.80
N GLN A 57 -13.64 -13.28 2.44
CA GLN A 57 -14.75 -13.67 3.29
C GLN A 57 -15.46 -14.86 2.66
N LEU A 58 -15.59 -15.96 3.40
CA LEU A 58 -16.34 -17.12 2.94
C LEU A 58 -17.82 -16.90 3.24
N VAL A 59 -18.66 -17.08 2.22
CA VAL A 59 -20.10 -16.84 2.32
C VAL A 59 -20.86 -18.06 1.84
N SER A 60 -21.92 -18.38 2.57
CA SER A 60 -22.92 -19.36 2.18
C SER A 60 -24.18 -18.64 1.72
N ASP A 61 -24.71 -19.00 0.55
CA ASP A 61 -25.95 -18.45 -0.01
C ASP A 61 -26.76 -19.56 -0.69
N PHE A 62 -28.09 -19.50 -0.60
CA PHE A 62 -28.96 -20.51 -1.19
C PHE A 62 -29.66 -19.95 -2.43
N GLU A 63 -29.35 -20.53 -3.58
CA GLU A 63 -29.99 -20.18 -4.84
C GLU A 63 -31.14 -21.14 -5.13
N PHE A 64 -32.37 -20.64 -5.11
CA PHE A 64 -33.54 -21.41 -5.48
C PHE A 64 -33.54 -21.70 -6.99
N LYS A 65 -33.59 -22.99 -7.37
CA LYS A 65 -33.64 -23.45 -8.76
C LYS A 65 -34.99 -24.08 -9.15
N GLY A 66 -35.94 -24.11 -8.23
CA GLY A 66 -37.28 -24.62 -8.48
C GLY A 66 -38.10 -23.65 -9.33
N ASP A 67 -38.54 -24.12 -10.49
CA ASP A 67 -39.56 -23.46 -11.30
C ASP A 67 -40.85 -23.37 -10.47
N SER A 68 -41.12 -22.20 -9.89
CA SER A 68 -42.42 -21.73 -9.38
C SER A 68 -43.32 -22.72 -8.60
N ALA A 69 -42.78 -23.75 -7.96
CA ALA A 69 -43.54 -24.69 -7.13
C ALA A 69 -44.07 -24.05 -5.84
N LEU A 70 -43.48 -22.92 -5.44
CA LEU A 70 -43.95 -22.04 -4.36
C LEU A 70 -45.01 -21.03 -4.83
N LYS A 71 -45.25 -20.88 -6.15
CA LYS A 71 -46.31 -20.02 -6.72
C LYS A 71 -47.58 -20.78 -7.11
N GLY A 72 -47.52 -22.11 -7.17
CA GLY A 72 -48.66 -22.97 -7.47
C GLY A 72 -49.60 -23.16 -6.29
N GLY A 73 -50.33 -22.10 -5.92
CA GLY A 73 -51.58 -22.13 -5.13
C GLY A 73 -51.72 -23.20 -4.03
N CYS A 74 -51.04 -23.04 -2.91
CA CYS A 74 -51.41 -23.68 -1.65
C CYS A 74 -52.14 -22.62 -0.79
N ASN A 75 -53.46 -22.75 -0.64
CA ASN A 75 -54.29 -21.82 0.16
C ASN A 75 -54.41 -22.24 1.63
N GLU A 76 -53.78 -23.34 2.03
CA GLU A 76 -53.73 -23.78 3.43
C GLU A 76 -52.42 -23.31 4.05
N MET A 77 -52.46 -22.18 4.77
CA MET A 77 -51.46 -21.92 5.80
C MET A 77 -51.69 -22.95 6.90
N GLY A 78 -50.83 -23.97 6.97
CA GLY A 78 -50.74 -24.85 8.13
C GLY A 78 -50.48 -24.04 9.40
N GLY A 79 -51.02 -24.52 10.53
CA GLY A 79 -50.82 -23.92 11.85
C GLY A 79 -49.36 -23.87 12.29
N HIS A 80 -49.12 -23.45 13.53
CA HIS A 80 -47.77 -23.42 14.11
C HIS A 80 -47.16 -24.83 14.04
N TYR A 81 -45.92 -24.96 13.54
CA TYR A 81 -45.18 -26.23 13.55
C TYR A 81 -44.98 -26.71 14.99
N GLU A 82 -45.22 -27.99 15.25
CA GLU A 82 -45.13 -28.57 16.59
C GLU A 82 -43.86 -29.41 16.74
N ASN A 83 -43.36 -29.56 17.97
CA ASN A 83 -42.33 -30.56 18.27
C ASN A 83 -42.87 -31.91 17.81
N GLY A 84 -42.26 -32.58 16.83
CA GLY A 84 -42.75 -33.84 16.23
C GLY A 84 -42.71 -33.90 14.71
N ASP A 85 -42.70 -32.73 14.07
CA ASP A 85 -42.66 -32.60 12.62
C ASP A 85 -41.30 -33.00 12.02
N LEU A 86 -41.30 -33.43 10.76
CA LEU A 86 -40.07 -33.74 10.03
C LEU A 86 -39.25 -32.46 9.91
N SER A 87 -38.02 -32.50 10.39
CA SER A 87 -37.11 -31.36 10.30
C SER A 87 -35.75 -31.79 9.79
N ALA A 88 -35.12 -30.91 9.02
CA ALA A 88 -33.75 -31.08 8.56
C ALA A 88 -33.00 -29.75 8.68
N ALA A 89 -31.73 -29.78 9.05
CA ALA A 89 -30.90 -28.60 9.15
C ALA A 89 -29.51 -28.89 8.58
N LEU A 90 -28.89 -27.90 7.96
CA LEU A 90 -27.49 -27.96 7.58
C LEU A 90 -26.72 -26.93 8.40
N VAL A 91 -25.73 -27.40 9.16
CA VAL A 91 -24.89 -26.56 10.02
C VAL A 91 -23.44 -26.68 9.57
N PHE A 92 -22.79 -25.55 9.33
CA PHE A 92 -21.37 -25.46 9.03
C PHE A 92 -20.56 -25.33 10.31
N SER A 93 -19.49 -26.11 10.44
CA SER A 93 -18.45 -25.95 11.46
C SER A 93 -17.19 -25.41 10.78
N VAL A 94 -16.90 -24.13 11.01
CA VAL A 94 -15.77 -23.40 10.43
C VAL A 94 -14.64 -23.35 11.44
N HIS A 95 -13.44 -23.74 11.02
CA HIS A 95 -12.26 -23.68 11.87
C HIS A 95 -11.01 -23.18 11.13
N ASN A 96 -10.19 -22.40 11.83
CA ASN A 96 -8.88 -21.95 11.38
C ASN A 96 -7.94 -21.92 12.59
N GLU A 97 -7.05 -22.89 12.67
CA GLU A 97 -6.15 -23.07 13.82
C GLU A 97 -5.13 -21.93 13.94
N THR A 98 -4.63 -21.39 12.81
CA THR A 98 -3.70 -20.26 12.78
C THR A 98 -4.27 -19.01 13.46
N LEU A 99 -5.59 -18.81 13.33
CA LEU A 99 -6.31 -17.67 13.91
C LEU A 99 -7.06 -18.03 15.20
N LYS A 100 -7.03 -19.30 15.62
CA LYS A 100 -7.86 -19.85 16.71
C LYS A 100 -9.36 -19.56 16.51
N LEU A 101 -9.81 -19.51 15.25
CA LEU A 101 -11.21 -19.30 14.90
C LEU A 101 -11.93 -20.64 14.95
N LYS A 102 -13.01 -20.72 15.73
CA LYS A 102 -13.97 -21.84 15.72
C LYS A 102 -15.38 -21.27 15.76
N ARG A 103 -16.21 -21.62 14.79
CA ARG A 103 -17.56 -21.07 14.65
C ARG A 103 -18.51 -22.07 14.03
N GLU A 104 -19.74 -22.09 14.51
CA GLU A 104 -20.85 -22.81 13.89
C GLU A 104 -21.84 -21.83 13.25
N VAL A 105 -22.25 -22.11 12.01
CA VAL A 105 -23.15 -21.24 11.23
C VAL A 105 -24.23 -22.08 10.56
N SER A 106 -25.50 -21.69 10.69
CA SER A 106 -26.60 -22.36 9.99
C SER A 106 -26.58 -22.04 8.50
N GLY A 107 -26.62 -23.08 7.66
CA GLY A 107 -26.83 -22.97 6.22
C GLY A 107 -28.30 -22.86 5.83
N PHE A 108 -29.13 -23.79 6.33
CA PHE A 108 -30.59 -23.73 6.19
C PHE A 108 -31.30 -24.56 7.27
N LEU A 109 -32.58 -24.24 7.49
CA LEU A 109 -33.51 -25.02 8.30
C LEU A 109 -34.75 -25.39 7.46
N TYR A 110 -35.11 -26.66 7.47
CA TYR A 110 -36.29 -27.20 6.84
C TYR A 110 -37.20 -27.82 7.88
N GLN A 111 -38.50 -27.53 7.78
CA GLN A 111 -39.55 -28.11 8.60
C GLN A 111 -40.71 -28.52 7.70
N ALA A 112 -41.28 -29.70 7.93
CA ALA A 112 -42.42 -30.20 7.17
C ALA A 112 -43.35 -31.02 8.07
N THR A 113 -44.66 -30.81 7.90
CA THR A 113 -45.70 -31.61 8.56
C THR A 113 -46.43 -32.50 7.54
N THR A 114 -47.39 -33.29 8.00
CA THR A 114 -48.22 -34.09 7.09
C THR A 114 -49.02 -33.19 6.15
N GLY A 115 -48.99 -33.52 4.85
CA GLY A 115 -49.72 -32.79 3.80
C GLY A 115 -48.82 -32.22 2.72
N LYS A 116 -49.39 -32.03 1.52
CA LYS A 116 -48.62 -31.60 0.34
C LYS A 116 -48.14 -30.15 0.38
N CYS A 117 -48.62 -29.31 1.31
CA CYS A 117 -48.34 -27.87 1.31
C CYS A 117 -47.73 -27.35 2.62
N ASN A 118 -47.51 -28.20 3.62
CA ASN A 118 -47.10 -27.77 4.96
C ASN A 118 -45.59 -27.96 5.14
N PHE A 119 -44.79 -27.11 4.48
CA PHE A 119 -43.35 -27.05 4.70
C PHE A 119 -42.84 -25.61 4.76
N LYS A 120 -41.71 -25.43 5.46
CA LYS A 120 -40.98 -24.18 5.60
C LYS A 120 -39.50 -24.46 5.35
N LEU A 121 -38.91 -23.72 4.42
CA LEU A 121 -37.47 -23.73 4.18
C LEU A 121 -36.92 -22.33 4.48
N GLU A 122 -36.17 -22.22 5.56
CA GLU A 122 -35.47 -20.99 5.95
C GLU A 122 -34.04 -21.06 5.45
N THR A 123 -33.73 -20.18 4.50
CA THR A 123 -32.39 -20.01 3.93
C THR A 123 -31.96 -18.57 4.15
N LYS A 124 -30.75 -18.35 4.68
CA LYS A 124 -30.17 -17.01 4.85
C LYS A 124 -28.77 -17.00 4.27
N LYS A 125 -28.44 -15.91 3.56
CA LYS A 125 -27.05 -15.61 3.24
C LYS A 125 -26.30 -15.43 4.56
N ALA A 126 -25.24 -16.20 4.75
CA ALA A 126 -24.51 -16.26 6.01
C ALA A 126 -23.00 -16.13 5.77
N ASN A 127 -22.37 -15.22 6.50
CA ASN A 127 -20.93 -15.05 6.50
C ASN A 127 -20.29 -16.13 7.37
N LEU A 128 -19.62 -17.09 6.73
CA LEU A 128 -18.95 -18.20 7.39
C LEU A 128 -17.68 -17.74 8.13
N THR A 129 -16.96 -16.78 7.57
CA THR A 129 -15.77 -16.16 8.18
C THR A 129 -15.91 -14.64 8.31
N PRO A 130 -15.15 -13.99 9.20
CA PRO A 130 -14.82 -12.57 9.05
C PRO A 130 -13.94 -12.36 7.80
N TRP A 131 -13.56 -11.10 7.51
CA TRP A 131 -12.56 -10.85 6.48
C TRP A 131 -11.21 -11.38 6.96
N LEU A 132 -10.64 -12.31 6.21
CA LEU A 132 -9.34 -12.92 6.49
C LEU A 132 -8.37 -12.48 5.41
N ARG A 133 -7.11 -12.24 5.78
CA ARG A 133 -6.07 -12.05 4.78
C ARG A 133 -5.91 -13.31 3.93
N LEU A 134 -5.63 -13.18 2.64
CA LEU A 134 -5.59 -14.30 1.70
C LEU A 134 -4.65 -15.44 2.16
N ASP A 135 -3.48 -15.11 2.69
CA ASP A 135 -2.52 -16.10 3.21
C ASP A 135 -2.95 -16.84 4.49
N THR A 136 -3.83 -16.25 5.31
CA THR A 136 -4.40 -16.89 6.50
C THR A 136 -5.69 -17.63 6.16
N SER A 137 -6.44 -17.17 5.16
CA SER A 137 -7.68 -17.81 4.71
C SER A 137 -7.46 -19.19 4.08
N LYS A 138 -6.26 -19.48 3.57
CA LYS A 138 -5.92 -20.80 3.01
C LYS A 138 -5.97 -21.93 4.05
N ASP A 139 -5.82 -21.59 5.33
CA ASP A 139 -5.82 -22.54 6.45
C ASP A 139 -7.24 -22.76 7.01
N THR A 140 -8.27 -22.14 6.40
CA THR A 140 -9.66 -22.29 6.83
C THR A 140 -10.26 -23.59 6.31
N LEU A 141 -10.80 -24.36 7.23
CA LEU A 141 -11.49 -25.62 6.97
C LEU A 141 -12.98 -25.47 7.32
N ILE A 142 -13.84 -26.05 6.48
CA ILE A 142 -15.29 -26.02 6.64
C ILE A 142 -15.81 -27.44 6.60
N ASP A 143 -16.38 -27.88 7.70
CA ASP A 143 -17.19 -29.09 7.75
C ASP A 143 -18.67 -28.70 7.69
N TYR A 144 -19.51 -29.56 7.11
CA TYR A 144 -20.95 -29.42 7.18
C TYR A 144 -21.57 -30.67 7.79
N ASN A 145 -22.56 -30.45 8.66
CA ASN A 145 -23.35 -31.47 9.31
C ASN A 145 -24.79 -31.35 8.80
N PHE A 146 -25.26 -32.39 8.12
CA PHE A 146 -26.67 -32.52 7.73
C PHE A 146 -27.41 -33.31 8.80
N LEU A 147 -28.32 -32.62 9.49
CA LEU A 147 -29.09 -33.14 10.62
C LEU A 147 -30.52 -33.39 10.17
N THR A 148 -31.08 -34.56 10.48
CA THR A 148 -32.50 -34.87 10.22
C THR A 148 -33.15 -35.43 11.47
N SER A 149 -34.36 -34.95 11.80
CA SER A 149 -35.17 -35.42 12.93
C SER A 149 -36.59 -35.73 12.47
N ASN A 150 -37.13 -36.82 13.00
CA ASN A 150 -38.53 -37.23 12.88
C ASN A 150 -39.19 -37.43 14.25
N SER A 151 -38.60 -36.86 15.31
CA SER A 151 -39.01 -37.12 16.70
C SER A 151 -39.49 -35.85 17.41
N HIS A 152 -40.50 -36.02 18.26
CA HIS A 152 -41.00 -34.96 19.17
C HIS A 152 -39.95 -34.48 20.19
N GLU A 153 -38.86 -35.25 20.38
CA GLU A 153 -37.81 -34.98 21.38
C GLU A 153 -36.66 -34.11 20.83
N ALA A 154 -36.48 -34.04 19.50
CA ALA A 154 -35.38 -33.30 18.87
C ALA A 154 -35.89 -32.07 18.10
N ASN A 155 -35.71 -30.90 18.71
CA ASN A 155 -36.11 -29.61 18.15
C ASN A 155 -34.95 -28.96 17.37
N LEU A 156 -34.87 -29.25 16.07
CA LEU A 156 -33.83 -28.67 15.19
C LEU A 156 -34.01 -27.16 14.98
N SER A 157 -35.21 -26.61 15.11
CA SER A 157 -35.42 -25.15 15.11
C SER A 157 -34.72 -24.48 16.28
N GLN A 158 -34.86 -25.03 17.50
CA GLN A 158 -34.18 -24.51 18.67
C GLN A 158 -32.66 -24.64 18.54
N LEU A 159 -32.16 -25.74 17.96
CA LEU A 159 -30.73 -25.88 17.67
C LEU A 159 -30.24 -24.81 16.70
N VAL A 160 -30.95 -24.55 15.61
CA VAL A 160 -30.58 -23.52 14.64
C VAL A 160 -30.69 -22.12 15.24
N GLU A 161 -31.70 -21.87 16.07
CA GLU A 161 -31.82 -20.64 16.86
C GLU A 161 -30.66 -20.47 17.83
N ASP A 162 -30.26 -21.53 18.55
CA ASP A 162 -29.12 -21.54 19.47
C ASP A 162 -27.79 -21.38 18.72
N VAL A 163 -27.62 -21.99 17.55
CA VAL A 163 -26.44 -21.80 16.69
C VAL A 163 -26.38 -20.37 16.17
N ASN A 164 -27.52 -19.82 15.71
CA ASN A 164 -27.61 -18.44 15.26
C ASN A 164 -27.40 -17.45 16.42
N ALA A 165 -27.93 -17.76 17.60
CA ALA A 165 -27.77 -16.98 18.82
C ALA A 165 -26.35 -17.08 19.37
N ALA A 166 -25.69 -18.24 19.33
CA ALA A 166 -24.29 -18.42 19.71
C ALA A 166 -23.37 -17.71 18.72
N SER A 167 -23.61 -17.85 17.41
CA SER A 167 -22.98 -17.02 16.38
C SER A 167 -23.21 -15.53 16.63
N GLY A 168 -24.39 -15.15 17.12
CA GLY A 168 -24.76 -13.79 17.51
C GLY A 168 -24.30 -13.35 18.90
N LEU A 169 -23.90 -14.26 19.80
CA LEU A 169 -23.41 -14.00 21.17
C LEU A 169 -21.88 -13.91 21.17
N PHE A 170 -21.19 -14.67 20.31
CA PHE A 170 -19.81 -14.33 19.91
C PHE A 170 -19.71 -12.93 19.28
N ALA A 171 -20.82 -12.46 18.72
CA ALA A 171 -21.02 -11.06 18.47
C ALA A 171 -21.32 -10.33 19.82
N LEU A 172 -22.48 -10.51 20.44
CA LEU A 172 -23.02 -9.57 21.44
C LEU A 172 -22.48 -9.67 22.89
N THR A 173 -21.71 -10.68 23.30
CA THR A 173 -21.11 -10.70 24.64
C THR A 173 -19.90 -9.77 24.68
N GLY A 174 -20.05 -8.62 25.35
CA GLY A 174 -19.08 -7.52 25.45
C GLY A 174 -17.75 -7.81 26.16
N VAL A 175 -17.05 -8.89 25.78
CA VAL A 175 -15.64 -9.13 26.09
C VAL A 175 -14.95 -9.72 24.85
N GLY A 176 -14.40 -8.83 24.02
CA GLY A 176 -13.59 -9.16 22.84
C GLY A 176 -14.27 -8.74 21.54
N ALA A 177 -13.73 -7.71 20.89
CA ALA A 177 -14.24 -7.23 19.60
C ALA A 177 -14.36 -8.38 18.60
N GLY A 178 -15.59 -8.70 18.18
CA GLY A 178 -15.82 -9.57 17.02
C GLY A 178 -15.20 -8.89 15.81
N MET A 179 -13.96 -9.22 15.47
CA MET A 179 -13.23 -8.38 14.54
C MET A 179 -13.77 -8.55 13.12
N ALA A 180 -14.01 -7.44 12.44
CA ALA A 180 -14.26 -7.40 11.01
C ALA A 180 -13.13 -8.05 10.20
N VAL A 181 -11.92 -8.01 10.75
CA VAL A 181 -10.67 -8.59 10.21
C VAL A 181 -10.05 -9.46 11.29
N MET A 182 -9.75 -10.72 11.03
CA MET A 182 -9.17 -11.60 12.08
C MET A 182 -7.71 -11.93 11.80
N GLY A 183 -6.85 -11.59 12.76
CA GLY A 183 -5.43 -11.95 12.79
C GLY A 183 -5.05 -12.71 14.07
N LYS A 184 -3.76 -13.01 14.24
CA LYS A 184 -3.24 -13.86 15.33
C LYS A 184 -3.51 -13.33 16.74
N LEU A 185 -3.55 -12.01 16.94
CA LEU A 185 -3.82 -11.44 18.27
C LEU A 185 -5.29 -11.58 18.69
N ALA A 186 -6.20 -11.73 17.74
CA ALA A 186 -7.60 -12.03 18.03
C ALA A 186 -7.76 -13.39 18.71
N GLY A 187 -6.92 -14.36 18.34
CA GLY A 187 -7.00 -15.73 18.87
C GLY A 187 -6.74 -15.84 20.37
N ASN A 188 -5.86 -15.00 20.93
CA ASN A 188 -5.63 -14.98 22.38
C ASN A 188 -6.81 -14.36 23.15
N TRP A 189 -7.55 -13.43 22.53
CA TRP A 189 -8.76 -12.87 23.12
C TRP A 189 -9.91 -13.89 23.15
N VAL A 190 -10.03 -14.69 22.08
CA VAL A 190 -11.03 -15.77 21.97
C VAL A 190 -10.77 -16.90 23.00
N GLU A 191 -9.52 -17.19 23.35
CA GLU A 191 -9.18 -18.18 24.40
C GLU A 191 -9.50 -17.72 25.82
N THR A 192 -9.46 -16.42 26.10
CA THR A 192 -9.73 -15.87 27.44
C THR A 192 -11.21 -15.63 27.73
N SER A 193 -12.06 -15.67 26.70
CA SER A 193 -13.52 -15.60 26.83
C SER A 193 -14.10 -17.02 26.88
N PRO A 194 -15.12 -17.30 27.71
CA PRO A 194 -15.71 -18.63 27.77
C PRO A 194 -16.23 -19.00 26.38
N GLN A 195 -15.67 -20.05 25.79
CA GLN A 195 -16.15 -20.57 24.51
C GLN A 195 -17.61 -20.98 24.67
N VAL A 196 -18.52 -20.15 24.17
CA VAL A 196 -19.92 -20.57 23.96
C VAL A 196 -19.96 -21.30 22.64
N VAL A 197 -19.27 -22.45 22.58
CA VAL A 197 -19.66 -23.48 21.60
C VAL A 197 -21.12 -23.74 21.92
N ALA A 198 -22.03 -23.54 20.95
CA ALA A 198 -23.39 -24.04 21.08
C ALA A 198 -23.21 -25.47 21.56
N LYS A 199 -23.78 -25.83 22.72
CA LYS A 199 -23.70 -27.21 23.18
C LYS A 199 -24.29 -28.01 22.04
N THR A 200 -23.44 -28.65 21.24
CA THR A 200 -23.85 -29.76 20.40
C THR A 200 -24.64 -30.62 21.37
N PRO A 201 -25.95 -30.81 21.17
CA PRO A 201 -26.76 -31.49 22.16
C PRO A 201 -26.02 -32.77 22.49
N ALA A 202 -25.93 -33.11 23.79
CA ALA A 202 -25.45 -34.42 24.18
C ALA A 202 -26.09 -35.46 23.24
N ALA A 203 -25.34 -36.52 22.91
CA ALA A 203 -25.75 -37.63 22.03
C ALA A 203 -26.93 -38.45 22.58
N SER A 204 -27.96 -37.77 23.07
CA SER A 204 -29.19 -38.26 23.68
C SER A 204 -30.44 -37.74 22.95
N GLY A 205 -30.30 -37.06 21.80
CA GLY A 205 -31.41 -36.72 20.91
C GLY A 205 -31.46 -37.67 19.72
N LYS A 206 -32.63 -38.24 19.41
CA LYS A 206 -32.87 -39.13 18.26
C LYS A 206 -32.87 -38.37 16.92
N TYR A 207 -31.73 -37.81 16.51
CA TYR A 207 -31.53 -37.23 15.18
C TYR A 207 -30.40 -37.97 14.44
N SER A 208 -30.55 -38.12 13.13
CA SER A 208 -29.48 -38.62 12.27
C SER A 208 -28.57 -37.45 11.87
N SER A 209 -27.27 -37.69 11.79
CA SER A 209 -26.26 -36.69 11.41
C SER A 209 -25.30 -37.29 10.39
N GLU A 210 -25.11 -36.60 9.27
CA GLU A 210 -24.08 -36.89 8.28
C GLU A 210 -23.09 -35.73 8.24
N SER A 211 -21.81 -36.02 8.49
CA SER A 211 -20.74 -35.03 8.59
C SER A 211 -19.74 -35.18 7.46
N HIS A 212 -19.45 -34.09 6.77
CA HIS A 212 -18.53 -34.08 5.63
C HIS A 212 -17.68 -32.82 5.61
N SER A 213 -16.47 -32.91 5.05
CA SER A 213 -15.57 -31.77 4.88
C SER A 213 -15.67 -31.20 3.47
N LEU A 214 -15.74 -29.88 3.35
CA LEU A 214 -15.62 -29.19 2.07
C LEU A 214 -14.15 -29.12 1.65
N PRO A 215 -13.85 -29.14 0.33
CA PRO A 215 -12.53 -28.81 -0.16
C PRO A 215 -12.09 -27.40 0.26
N ALA A 216 -10.79 -27.19 0.44
CA ALA A 216 -10.23 -25.89 0.80
C ALA A 216 -10.69 -24.80 -0.17
N SER A 217 -11.30 -23.73 0.34
CA SER A 217 -11.89 -22.66 -0.47
C SER A 217 -10.84 -21.77 -1.13
N VAL A 218 -9.62 -21.72 -0.59
CA VAL A 218 -8.49 -20.93 -1.11
C VAL A 218 -7.29 -21.85 -1.28
N VAL A 219 -6.72 -21.88 -2.48
CA VAL A 219 -5.50 -22.63 -2.80
C VAL A 219 -4.47 -21.65 -3.34
N LEU A 220 -3.34 -21.50 -2.64
CA LEU A 220 -2.22 -20.66 -3.07
C LEU A 220 -1.06 -21.54 -3.53
N ALA A 221 -0.51 -21.24 -4.71
CA ALA A 221 0.59 -21.95 -5.33
C ALA A 221 1.62 -20.94 -5.87
N GLY A 222 2.58 -20.57 -5.01
CA GLY A 222 3.63 -19.59 -5.33
C GLY A 222 3.04 -18.26 -5.81
N ASP A 223 3.24 -17.95 -7.10
CA ASP A 223 2.83 -16.71 -7.75
C ASP A 223 1.36 -16.69 -8.22
N SER A 224 0.62 -17.78 -7.99
CA SER A 224 -0.77 -17.96 -8.44
C SER A 224 -1.66 -18.49 -7.33
N GLY A 225 -2.98 -18.34 -7.49
CA GLY A 225 -3.94 -18.91 -6.56
C GLY A 225 -5.28 -19.17 -7.22
N ASN A 226 -6.09 -20.02 -6.59
CA ASN A 226 -7.42 -20.37 -7.04
C ASN A 226 -8.42 -20.31 -5.87
N PHE A 227 -9.65 -19.91 -6.19
CA PHE A 227 -10.81 -20.02 -5.34
C PHE A 227 -11.62 -21.25 -5.72
N ASN A 228 -11.93 -22.08 -4.73
CA ASN A 228 -12.83 -23.22 -4.88
C ASN A 228 -14.20 -22.85 -4.34
N GLN A 229 -15.20 -22.83 -5.23
CA GLN A 229 -16.60 -22.63 -4.89
C GLN A 229 -17.27 -23.99 -4.76
N SER A 230 -17.89 -24.27 -3.62
CA SER A 230 -18.63 -25.51 -3.41
C SER A 230 -20.11 -25.30 -3.64
N ARG A 231 -20.76 -26.23 -4.34
CA ARG A 231 -22.21 -26.24 -4.59
C ARG A 231 -22.80 -27.54 -4.10
N LEU A 232 -23.76 -27.47 -3.18
CA LEU A 232 -24.51 -28.61 -2.68
C LEU A 232 -25.93 -28.51 -3.24
N ALA A 233 -26.31 -29.48 -4.06
CA ALA A 233 -27.67 -29.55 -4.59
C ALA A 233 -28.61 -30.08 -3.50
N VAL A 234 -29.70 -29.36 -3.27
CA VAL A 234 -30.69 -29.71 -2.25
C VAL A 234 -31.96 -30.19 -2.96
N TYR A 235 -32.32 -31.44 -2.69
CA TYR A 235 -33.44 -32.12 -3.31
C TYR A 235 -34.55 -32.34 -2.31
N GLU A 236 -35.78 -32.22 -2.78
CA GLU A 236 -36.97 -32.73 -2.13
C GLU A 236 -37.20 -34.17 -2.57
N VAL A 237 -37.39 -35.06 -1.61
CA VAL A 237 -37.73 -36.47 -1.81
C VAL A 237 -39.10 -36.71 -1.20
N VAL A 238 -40.06 -37.17 -2.02
CA VAL A 238 -41.41 -37.51 -1.56
C VAL A 238 -41.49 -39.02 -1.35
N GLU A 239 -41.68 -39.45 -0.11
CA GLU A 239 -42.00 -40.84 0.21
C GLU A 239 -43.52 -41.04 0.23
N GLY A 240 -44.01 -42.14 -0.38
CA GLY A 240 -45.42 -42.57 -0.25
C GLY A 240 -46.35 -42.35 -1.44
N GLY A 241 -45.85 -42.32 -2.68
CA GLY A 241 -46.70 -42.38 -3.89
C GLY A 241 -46.89 -43.82 -4.41
N LEU A 242 -48.07 -44.13 -4.98
CA LEU A 242 -48.43 -45.42 -5.62
C LEU A 242 -47.49 -45.90 -6.77
N LYS A 243 -46.43 -45.16 -7.08
CA LYS A 243 -45.40 -45.57 -8.04
C LYS A 243 -44.24 -46.22 -7.29
N ALA A 244 -44.27 -47.54 -7.15
CA ALA A 244 -43.23 -48.33 -6.49
C ALA A 244 -41.83 -48.28 -7.17
N TRP A 245 -41.62 -47.45 -8.21
CA TRP A 245 -40.42 -47.50 -9.07
C TRP A 245 -39.77 -46.13 -9.39
N SER A 246 -40.21 -45.01 -8.79
CA SER A 246 -39.42 -43.76 -8.86
C SER A 246 -39.84 -42.77 -7.77
N SER A 247 -39.02 -42.59 -6.73
CA SER A 247 -39.02 -41.33 -5.99
C SER A 247 -38.54 -40.23 -6.95
N GLU A 248 -39.44 -39.38 -7.43
CA GLU A 248 -39.04 -38.21 -8.22
C GLU A 248 -38.35 -37.21 -7.28
N ALA A 249 -37.03 -37.31 -7.17
CA ALA A 249 -36.22 -36.31 -6.46
C ALA A 249 -36.30 -34.98 -7.22
N LYS A 250 -36.85 -33.96 -6.58
CA LYS A 250 -37.04 -32.63 -7.17
C LYS A 250 -35.98 -31.68 -6.65
N LEU A 251 -35.21 -31.07 -7.56
CA LEU A 251 -34.23 -30.05 -7.18
C LEU A 251 -34.95 -28.80 -6.63
N LEU A 252 -34.70 -28.46 -5.37
CA LEU A 252 -35.22 -27.24 -4.74
C LEU A 252 -34.31 -26.04 -5.04
N GLY A 253 -33.00 -26.28 -4.99
CA GLY A 253 -32.00 -25.25 -5.16
C GLY A 253 -30.59 -25.76 -4.91
N GLU A 254 -29.65 -24.83 -4.89
CA GLU A 254 -28.24 -25.10 -4.63
C GLU A 254 -27.74 -24.19 -3.51
N LEU A 255 -27.19 -24.80 -2.47
CA LEU A 255 -26.42 -24.09 -1.45
C LEU A 255 -25.01 -23.86 -2.00
N ARG A 256 -24.64 -22.59 -2.17
CA ARG A 256 -23.36 -22.16 -2.71
C ARG A 256 -22.49 -21.63 -1.59
N ILE A 257 -21.27 -22.17 -1.47
CA ILE A 257 -20.22 -21.65 -0.60
C ILE A 257 -19.13 -21.09 -1.51
N TYR A 258 -18.88 -19.79 -1.42
CA TYR A 258 -17.91 -19.10 -2.27
C TYR A 258 -17.15 -18.01 -1.50
N PRO A 259 -15.90 -17.71 -1.91
CA PRO A 259 -15.16 -16.58 -1.39
C PRO A 259 -15.60 -15.27 -2.06
N GLU A 260 -15.86 -14.26 -1.25
CA GLU A 260 -15.89 -12.85 -1.66
C GLU A 260 -14.52 -12.21 -1.36
N VAL A 261 -14.09 -11.26 -2.20
CA VAL A 261 -12.78 -10.62 -2.08
C VAL A 261 -12.86 -9.10 -1.99
N ALA A 262 -11.97 -8.52 -1.20
CA ALA A 262 -11.77 -7.07 -1.11
C ALA A 262 -10.27 -6.74 -1.11
N THR A 263 -9.86 -5.63 -1.73
CA THR A 263 -8.45 -5.21 -1.78
C THR A 263 -8.06 -4.33 -0.59
N SER A 264 -9.03 -3.73 0.09
CA SER A 264 -8.85 -2.91 1.28
C SER A 264 -10.14 -2.84 2.08
N LEU A 265 -10.01 -2.67 3.39
CA LEU A 265 -11.13 -2.45 4.31
C LEU A 265 -11.11 -1.05 4.93
N LEU A 266 -10.01 -0.30 4.80
CA LEU A 266 -9.87 1.07 5.30
C LEU A 266 -9.94 2.13 4.20
N LEU A 267 -9.58 1.76 2.97
CA LEU A 267 -9.36 2.66 1.85
C LEU A 267 -10.50 2.55 0.84
N LYS A 268 -10.71 3.62 0.08
CA LYS A 268 -11.65 3.58 -1.03
C LYS A 268 -11.11 2.68 -2.12
N THR A 269 -11.92 1.73 -2.56
CA THR A 269 -11.59 0.81 -3.66
C THR A 269 -12.46 1.12 -4.87
N ALA A 270 -11.87 1.03 -6.08
CA ALA A 270 -12.58 1.13 -7.35
C ALA A 270 -12.47 -0.21 -8.10
N GLY A 271 -13.13 -1.25 -7.57
CA GLY A 271 -13.12 -2.59 -8.17
C GLY A 271 -11.82 -3.37 -7.92
N GLU A 272 -11.41 -4.20 -8.89
CA GLU A 272 -10.21 -5.08 -8.83
C GLU A 272 -8.87 -4.33 -8.97
N THR A 273 -8.78 -3.07 -8.52
CA THR A 273 -7.55 -2.27 -8.59
C THR A 273 -6.87 -2.16 -7.25
N THR A 274 -5.57 -1.82 -7.27
CA THR A 274 -4.85 -1.36 -6.09
C THR A 274 -5.65 -0.24 -5.40
N PRO A 275 -5.85 -0.31 -4.08
CA PRO A 275 -6.53 0.74 -3.33
C PRO A 275 -5.81 2.08 -3.48
N ASP A 276 -6.59 3.16 -3.45
CA ASP A 276 -6.03 4.50 -3.48
C ASP A 276 -5.95 5.07 -2.06
N ALA A 277 -4.76 5.52 -1.67
CA ALA A 277 -4.53 6.14 -0.38
C ALA A 277 -4.18 7.63 -0.51
N HIS A 278 -4.28 8.21 -1.70
CA HIS A 278 -4.11 9.66 -1.86
C HIS A 278 -5.20 10.43 -1.12
N ASP A 279 -4.87 11.64 -0.66
CA ASP A 279 -5.80 12.57 0.01
C ASP A 279 -6.51 12.02 1.25
N LEU A 280 -5.83 11.17 2.02
CA LEU A 280 -6.30 10.73 3.34
C LEU A 280 -5.52 11.44 4.45
N SER A 281 -6.06 11.35 5.66
CA SER A 281 -5.38 11.75 6.89
C SER A 281 -5.30 10.60 7.88
N LEU A 282 -4.33 10.70 8.80
CA LEU A 282 -4.18 9.71 9.87
C LEU A 282 -5.44 9.65 10.75
N ASP A 283 -6.08 10.80 11.00
CA ASP A 283 -7.29 10.87 11.82
C ASP A 283 -8.50 10.21 11.16
N GLU A 284 -8.61 10.31 9.83
CA GLU A 284 -9.63 9.58 9.06
C GLU A 284 -9.39 8.07 9.12
N LEU A 285 -8.15 7.61 8.95
CA LEU A 285 -7.81 6.18 9.07
C LEU A 285 -8.08 5.63 10.48
N TRP A 286 -7.82 6.42 11.52
CA TRP A 286 -8.13 6.07 12.91
C TRP A 286 -9.61 5.93 13.19
N ARG A 287 -10.43 6.72 12.51
CA ARG A 287 -11.89 6.74 12.65
C ARG A 287 -12.61 5.87 11.62
N ALA A 288 -11.88 5.30 10.66
CA ALA A 288 -12.45 4.47 9.61
C ALA A 288 -13.34 3.39 10.24
N PRO A 289 -14.63 3.34 9.89
CA PRO A 289 -15.56 2.39 10.46
C PRO A 289 -15.27 1.01 9.87
N ILE A 290 -15.03 0.03 10.73
CA ILE A 290 -14.76 -1.33 10.33
C ILE A 290 -15.96 -2.17 10.76
N GLN A 291 -16.64 -2.78 9.78
CA GLN A 291 -17.90 -3.48 10.00
C GLN A 291 -17.69 -4.82 10.71
N THR A 292 -18.13 -4.89 11.96
CA THR A 292 -18.11 -6.11 12.78
C THR A 292 -19.48 -6.77 12.82
N ALA A 293 -19.54 -8.00 13.35
CA ALA A 293 -20.81 -8.66 13.66
C ALA A 293 -21.68 -7.88 14.68
N ASN A 294 -21.11 -6.91 15.40
CA ASN A 294 -21.77 -6.07 16.43
C ASN A 294 -22.04 -4.63 16.02
N GLY A 295 -21.74 -4.26 14.77
CA GLY A 295 -21.74 -2.88 14.30
C GLY A 295 -20.34 -2.35 14.01
N GLU A 296 -20.16 -1.03 14.03
CA GLU A 296 -18.91 -0.40 13.60
C GLU A 296 -17.91 -0.24 14.75
N VAL A 297 -16.67 -0.68 14.53
CA VAL A 297 -15.53 -0.40 15.42
C VAL A 297 -14.50 0.44 14.66
N SER A 298 -13.90 1.41 15.33
CA SER A 298 -12.82 2.21 14.72
C SER A 298 -11.47 1.51 14.86
N LEU A 299 -10.55 1.79 13.92
CA LEU A 299 -9.20 1.24 13.97
C LEU A 299 -8.46 1.62 15.27
N LEU A 300 -8.64 2.85 15.75
CA LEU A 300 -8.04 3.31 16.99
C LEU A 300 -8.51 2.50 18.21
N GLN A 301 -9.78 2.10 18.24
CA GLN A 301 -10.30 1.24 19.31
C GLN A 301 -9.65 -0.14 19.28
N LEU A 302 -9.48 -0.74 18.10
CA LEU A 302 -8.82 -2.04 17.95
C LEU A 302 -7.36 -2.00 18.41
N VAL A 303 -6.59 -0.99 17.99
CA VAL A 303 -5.18 -0.82 18.42
C VAL A 303 -5.08 -0.62 19.93
N ASN A 304 -6.06 0.06 20.54
CA ASN A 304 -6.08 0.31 21.98
C ASN A 304 -6.41 -0.92 22.83
N GLN A 305 -7.00 -1.96 22.25
CA GLN A 305 -7.37 -3.22 22.93
C GLN A 305 -6.24 -4.26 22.95
N VAL A 306 -5.15 -4.01 22.22
CA VAL A 306 -3.97 -4.89 22.19
C VAL A 306 -3.29 -4.95 23.55
N ASP A 307 -2.63 -6.08 23.82
CA ASP A 307 -1.80 -6.29 25.01
C ASP A 307 -0.96 -5.04 25.33
N PRO A 308 -1.04 -4.49 26.56
CA PRO A 308 -0.25 -3.32 26.97
C PRO A 308 1.24 -3.42 26.64
N ALA A 309 1.83 -4.62 26.66
CA ALA A 309 3.24 -4.84 26.33
C ALA A 309 3.55 -4.65 24.83
N ALA A 310 2.58 -4.96 23.95
CA ALA A 310 2.70 -4.83 22.50
C ALA A 310 2.13 -3.51 21.97
N LYS A 311 1.41 -2.73 22.81
CA LYS A 311 0.76 -1.49 22.41
C LYS A 311 1.78 -0.44 21.92
N PRO A 312 1.62 0.10 20.71
CA PRO A 312 2.49 1.15 20.19
C PRO A 312 2.14 2.49 20.84
N ASN A 313 3.16 3.32 21.10
CA ASN A 313 2.95 4.73 21.38
C ASN A 313 2.60 5.44 20.06
N LEU A 314 1.36 5.90 19.92
CA LEU A 314 0.87 6.61 18.72
C LEU A 314 1.27 8.09 18.69
N GLN A 315 1.89 8.60 19.75
CA GLN A 315 2.44 9.95 19.85
C GLN A 315 3.87 9.89 20.43
N PRO A 316 4.84 9.30 19.68
CA PRO A 316 6.24 9.35 20.06
C PRO A 316 6.77 10.78 20.00
N ASP A 317 7.97 11.03 20.55
CA ASP A 317 8.70 12.25 20.20
C ASP A 317 9.07 12.22 18.70
N TRP A 318 8.32 12.99 17.90
CA TRP A 318 8.49 13.06 16.45
C TRP A 318 9.87 13.54 15.99
N ARG A 319 10.66 14.15 16.89
CA ARG A 319 12.04 14.58 16.61
C ARG A 319 13.07 13.50 16.91
N ASN A 320 12.70 12.43 17.62
CA ASN A 320 13.56 11.31 17.94
C ASN A 320 13.39 10.19 16.91
N TYR A 321 14.34 10.09 15.97
CA TYR A 321 14.31 9.10 14.89
C TYR A 321 14.15 7.67 15.39
N GLU A 322 14.96 7.24 16.36
CA GLU A 322 14.99 5.86 16.85
C GLU A 322 13.67 5.49 17.55
N GLU A 323 13.08 6.43 18.29
CA GLU A 323 11.79 6.22 18.93
C GLU A 323 10.67 6.09 17.89
N VAL A 324 10.62 6.99 16.91
CA VAL A 324 9.60 6.95 15.84
C VAL A 324 9.72 5.66 15.04
N GLU A 325 10.94 5.24 14.67
CA GLU A 325 11.18 3.99 13.94
C GLU A 325 10.75 2.76 14.75
N SER A 326 11.08 2.72 16.04
CA SER A 326 10.67 1.65 16.96
C SER A 326 9.14 1.56 17.10
N GLN A 327 8.46 2.71 17.26
CA GLN A 327 6.99 2.73 17.35
C GLN A 327 6.32 2.40 16.01
N CYS A 328 6.89 2.84 14.90
CA CYS A 328 6.46 2.43 13.56
C CYS A 328 6.50 0.91 13.42
N ARG A 329 7.61 0.27 13.82
CA ARG A 329 7.76 -1.19 13.76
C ARG A 329 6.71 -1.90 14.63
N ARG A 330 6.47 -1.41 15.85
CA ARG A 330 5.43 -1.95 16.74
C ARG A 330 4.04 -1.83 16.12
N LEU A 331 3.71 -0.67 15.57
CA LEU A 331 2.45 -0.43 14.88
C LEU A 331 2.28 -1.37 13.67
N LYS A 332 3.32 -1.55 12.86
CA LYS A 332 3.33 -2.49 11.73
C LYS A 332 3.01 -3.91 12.16
N LEU A 333 3.65 -4.39 13.23
CA LEU A 333 3.41 -5.72 13.78
C LEU A 333 1.98 -5.86 14.31
N VAL A 334 1.51 -4.88 15.10
CA VAL A 334 0.15 -4.86 15.62
C VAL A 334 -0.89 -4.89 14.48
N MET A 335 -0.72 -4.08 13.45
CA MET A 335 -1.64 -4.11 12.31
C MET A 335 -1.62 -5.44 11.57
N LYS A 336 -0.43 -6.03 11.36
CA LYS A 336 -0.30 -7.35 10.76
C LYS A 336 -0.98 -8.43 11.61
N ASP A 337 -0.84 -8.36 12.92
CA ASP A 337 -1.40 -9.31 13.87
C ASP A 337 -2.90 -9.13 14.11
N LEU A 338 -3.44 -7.93 13.85
CA LEU A 338 -4.88 -7.67 13.73
C LEU A 338 -5.43 -8.18 12.38
N GLY A 339 -4.56 -8.60 11.46
CA GLY A 339 -4.92 -9.19 10.18
C GLY A 339 -5.02 -8.22 9.01
N PHE A 340 -4.58 -6.96 9.18
CA PHE A 340 -4.60 -5.98 8.08
C PHE A 340 -3.59 -6.34 6.99
N ASN A 341 -4.06 -6.25 5.75
CA ASN A 341 -3.27 -6.52 4.57
C ASN A 341 -2.19 -5.45 4.33
N LYS A 342 -1.34 -5.65 3.32
CA LYS A 342 -0.23 -4.72 3.05
C LYS A 342 -0.68 -3.31 2.70
N PHE A 343 -1.84 -3.13 2.07
CA PHE A 343 -2.32 -1.82 1.63
C PHE A 343 -2.81 -1.00 2.82
N ASP A 344 -3.73 -1.56 3.62
CA ASP A 344 -4.27 -0.91 4.81
C ASP A 344 -3.16 -0.59 5.83
N ARG A 345 -2.26 -1.55 6.05
CA ARG A 345 -1.10 -1.38 6.93
C ARG A 345 -0.19 -0.25 6.45
N ASN A 346 0.20 -0.25 5.17
CA ASN A 346 1.16 0.74 4.67
C ASN A 346 0.55 2.14 4.52
N ALA A 347 -0.75 2.28 4.28
CA ALA A 347 -1.41 3.58 4.33
C ALA A 347 -1.30 4.19 5.74
N VAL A 348 -1.62 3.40 6.77
CA VAL A 348 -1.49 3.85 8.16
C VAL A 348 -0.05 4.21 8.53
N LEU A 349 0.93 3.35 8.18
CA LEU A 349 2.34 3.61 8.47
C LEU A 349 2.84 4.89 7.78
N TYR A 350 2.45 5.11 6.52
CA TYR A 350 2.78 6.34 5.78
C TYR A 350 2.30 7.58 6.52
N TYR A 351 1.02 7.64 6.90
CA TYR A 351 0.44 8.80 7.55
C TYR A 351 0.89 8.97 9.02
N PHE A 352 1.25 7.88 9.69
CA PHE A 352 1.91 7.90 10.99
C PHE A 352 3.28 8.56 10.89
N LEU A 353 4.13 8.10 9.95
CA LEU A 353 5.47 8.64 9.74
C LEU A 353 5.44 10.08 9.20
N ALA A 354 4.38 10.50 8.50
CA ALA A 354 4.23 11.86 7.98
C ALA A 354 4.30 12.98 9.03
N LYS A 355 4.13 12.64 10.32
CA LYS A 355 4.32 13.57 11.44
C LYS A 355 5.80 13.81 11.77
N SER A 356 6.71 12.91 11.40
CA SER A 356 8.15 13.04 11.59
C SER A 356 8.80 13.96 10.53
N PRO A 357 9.69 14.89 10.92
CA PRO A 357 10.51 15.64 9.98
C PRO A 357 11.43 14.76 9.13
N ASP A 358 11.93 13.65 9.70
CA ASP A 358 12.84 12.75 9.00
C ASP A 358 12.14 12.04 7.84
N TRP A 359 10.87 11.65 8.01
CA TRP A 359 10.05 11.11 6.91
C TRP A 359 9.85 12.09 5.77
N LYS A 360 9.62 13.38 6.08
CA LYS A 360 9.49 14.44 5.07
C LYS A 360 10.79 14.69 4.33
N ASN A 361 11.91 14.60 5.03
CA ASN A 361 13.24 14.73 4.43
C ASN A 361 13.60 13.52 3.57
N PHE A 362 13.19 12.32 3.99
CA PHE A 362 13.37 11.10 3.20
C PHE A 362 12.57 11.16 1.88
N ASN A 363 11.34 11.66 1.93
CA ASN A 363 10.46 11.81 0.76
C ASN A 363 10.62 13.18 0.07
N ILE A 364 11.87 13.63 -0.06
CA ILE A 364 12.21 14.87 -0.76
C ILE A 364 11.94 14.77 -2.26
N SER A 365 11.37 15.83 -2.85
CA SER A 365 11.15 15.91 -4.29
C SER A 365 12.46 16.10 -5.06
N ALA A 366 12.53 15.61 -6.30
CA ALA A 366 13.69 15.80 -7.16
C ALA A 366 14.06 17.27 -7.35
N GLN A 367 13.07 18.15 -7.53
CA GLN A 367 13.29 19.59 -7.65
C GLN A 367 14.00 20.16 -6.41
N LYS A 368 13.52 19.79 -5.21
CA LYS A 368 14.11 20.27 -3.96
C LYS A 368 15.50 19.68 -3.70
N ALA A 369 15.70 18.40 -4.02
CA ALA A 369 17.01 17.75 -3.90
C ALA A 369 18.09 18.34 -4.84
N MET A 370 17.67 18.96 -5.95
CA MET A 370 18.56 19.61 -6.91
C MET A 370 18.87 21.08 -6.58
N THR A 371 18.28 21.68 -5.55
CA THR A 371 18.64 23.05 -5.13
C THR A 371 20.02 23.10 -4.48
N ASP A 372 20.70 24.23 -4.54
CA ASP A 372 22.04 24.38 -3.93
C ASP A 372 22.00 24.46 -2.39
N GLU A 373 20.83 24.74 -1.82
CA GLU A 373 20.58 24.71 -0.37
C GLU A 373 20.87 23.34 0.26
N ILE A 374 20.67 22.26 -0.50
CA ILE A 374 20.82 20.90 0.00
C ILE A 374 22.14 20.30 -0.49
N ARG A 375 23.11 20.25 0.42
CA ARG A 375 24.43 19.65 0.18
C ARG A 375 24.33 18.13 0.04
N PRO A 376 25.21 17.45 -0.73
CA PRO A 376 25.16 15.99 -0.90
C PRO A 376 25.24 15.23 0.42
N LYS A 377 26.11 15.67 1.34
CA LYS A 377 26.22 15.06 2.67
C LYS A 377 24.90 15.10 3.45
N LEU A 378 24.08 16.12 3.24
CA LEU A 378 22.76 16.21 3.85
C LEU A 378 21.75 15.27 3.16
N LEU A 379 21.82 15.12 1.84
CA LEU A 379 21.02 14.11 1.11
C LEU A 379 21.36 12.69 1.55
N GLU A 380 22.64 12.38 1.77
CA GLU A 380 23.08 11.09 2.32
C GLU A 380 22.51 10.86 3.72
N GLN A 381 22.49 11.89 4.58
CA GLN A 381 21.86 11.82 5.90
C GLN A 381 20.35 11.58 5.81
N TYR A 382 19.67 12.20 4.86
CA TYR A 382 18.24 11.95 4.62
C TYR A 382 17.99 10.52 4.16
N ARG A 383 18.79 10.02 3.21
CA ARG A 383 18.72 8.63 2.72
C ARG A 383 19.01 7.62 3.82
N ALA A 384 19.94 7.91 4.73
CA ALA A 384 20.29 7.03 5.84
C ALA A 384 19.17 6.87 6.88
N LYS A 385 18.21 7.81 6.91
CA LYS A 385 17.02 7.76 7.76
C LYS A 385 15.82 7.21 6.99
N ASP A 386 16.00 6.01 6.44
CA ASP A 386 15.02 5.31 5.64
C ASP A 386 14.05 4.46 6.45
N PHE A 387 14.02 4.55 7.78
CA PHE A 387 13.14 3.74 8.62
C PHE A 387 13.25 2.23 8.35
N SER A 388 14.40 1.73 7.91
CA SER A 388 14.62 0.33 7.51
C SER A 388 14.36 -0.69 8.62
N ALA A 389 14.39 -0.30 9.91
CA ALA A 389 13.98 -1.20 10.98
C ALA A 389 12.45 -1.37 11.07
N CYS A 390 11.68 -0.46 10.48
CA CYS A 390 10.23 -0.55 10.34
C CYS A 390 9.78 -1.03 8.95
N LEU A 391 10.30 -0.41 7.89
CA LEU A 391 9.83 -0.55 6.51
C LEU A 391 10.82 -1.34 5.65
N ALA A 392 10.31 -2.28 4.88
CA ALA A 392 11.06 -3.02 3.87
C ALA A 392 10.82 -2.43 2.48
N ALA A 393 11.64 -2.81 1.49
CA ALA A 393 11.50 -2.32 0.11
C ALA A 393 10.09 -2.56 -0.49
N GLU A 394 9.46 -3.68 -0.12
CA GLU A 394 8.09 -4.03 -0.50
C GLU A 394 7.03 -3.08 0.08
N ASP A 395 7.27 -2.49 1.27
CA ASP A 395 6.37 -1.50 1.85
C ASP A 395 6.41 -0.19 1.06
N TYR A 396 7.60 0.26 0.67
CA TYR A 396 7.76 1.42 -0.21
C TYR A 396 7.09 1.21 -1.56
N ALA A 397 7.24 0.02 -2.14
CA ALA A 397 6.58 -0.35 -3.39
C ALA A 397 5.06 -0.34 -3.24
N ALA A 398 4.53 -0.89 -2.13
CA ALA A 398 3.10 -0.85 -1.83
C ALA A 398 2.59 0.58 -1.67
N MET A 399 3.27 1.43 -0.88
CA MET A 399 2.94 2.85 -0.72
C MET A 399 2.92 3.59 -2.06
N LYS A 400 3.93 3.38 -2.91
CA LYS A 400 4.00 3.98 -4.24
C LYS A 400 2.89 3.51 -5.16
N SER A 401 2.50 2.23 -5.08
CA SER A 401 1.38 1.68 -5.85
C SER A 401 0.02 2.26 -5.44
N MET A 402 -0.11 2.70 -4.19
CA MET A 402 -1.28 3.43 -3.67
C MET A 402 -1.21 4.95 -3.90
N ARG A 403 -0.32 5.40 -4.80
CA ARG A 403 -0.08 6.81 -5.16
C ARG A 403 0.40 7.70 -4.02
N LEU A 404 0.96 7.12 -2.96
CA LEU A 404 1.59 7.91 -1.90
C LEU A 404 2.96 8.42 -2.37
N PRO A 405 3.29 9.70 -2.12
CA PRO A 405 4.56 10.27 -2.55
C PRO A 405 5.68 9.75 -1.62
N VAL A 406 6.28 8.64 -2.03
CA VAL A 406 7.43 8.03 -1.34
C VAL A 406 8.60 7.81 -2.29
N ASN A 407 9.81 8.03 -1.78
CA ASN A 407 11.03 7.71 -2.49
C ASN A 407 11.41 6.24 -2.24
N THR A 408 11.51 5.46 -3.32
CA THR A 408 12.07 4.11 -3.30
C THR A 408 13.59 4.15 -3.38
N GLY A 409 14.26 3.01 -3.17
CA GLY A 409 15.71 2.90 -3.39
C GLY A 409 16.15 3.37 -4.78
N GLN A 410 15.38 3.02 -5.82
CA GLN A 410 15.64 3.46 -7.19
C GLN A 410 15.49 4.98 -7.36
N ASP A 411 14.50 5.59 -6.71
CA ASP A 411 14.33 7.05 -6.75
C ASP A 411 15.54 7.74 -6.11
N TRP A 412 16.01 7.22 -4.97
CA TRP A 412 17.22 7.70 -4.31
C TRP A 412 18.48 7.54 -5.17
N ASP A 413 18.65 6.41 -5.86
CA ASP A 413 19.79 6.22 -6.77
C ASP A 413 19.75 7.20 -7.95
N ASN A 414 18.55 7.48 -8.47
CA ASN A 414 18.36 8.50 -9.51
C ASN A 414 18.69 9.91 -8.99
N LEU A 415 18.28 10.24 -7.75
CA LEU A 415 18.60 11.52 -7.10
C LEU A 415 20.10 11.68 -6.88
N THR A 416 20.75 10.66 -6.33
CA THR A 416 22.21 10.66 -6.12
C THR A 416 22.96 10.80 -7.44
N SER A 417 22.60 10.04 -8.48
CA SER A 417 23.23 10.12 -9.79
C SER A 417 23.07 11.51 -10.44
N SER A 418 21.86 12.08 -10.35
CA SER A 418 21.58 13.42 -10.87
C SER A 418 22.38 14.49 -10.11
N ARG A 419 22.50 14.37 -8.78
CA ARG A 419 23.30 15.28 -7.97
C ARG A 419 24.79 15.16 -8.28
N GLN A 420 25.31 13.94 -8.38
CA GLN A 420 26.71 13.70 -8.75
C GLN A 420 27.03 14.24 -10.14
N LYS A 421 26.12 14.13 -11.12
CA LYS A 421 26.29 14.78 -12.42
C LYS A 421 26.38 16.31 -12.28
N LYS A 422 25.47 16.92 -11.51
CA LYS A 422 25.51 18.37 -11.24
C LYS A 422 26.83 18.79 -10.61
N GLU A 423 27.31 18.04 -9.61
CA GLU A 423 28.58 18.34 -8.95
C GLU A 423 29.80 18.07 -9.83
N GLY A 424 29.77 17.03 -10.67
CA GLY A 424 30.83 16.74 -11.63
C GLY A 424 31.05 17.87 -12.64
N VAL A 425 29.99 18.61 -12.97
CA VAL A 425 30.06 19.81 -13.83
C VAL A 425 30.62 21.02 -13.06
N ILE A 426 30.24 21.20 -11.79
CA ILE A 426 30.52 22.42 -11.03
C ILE A 426 31.87 22.37 -10.30
N SER A 427 32.25 21.21 -9.77
CA SER A 427 33.41 21.02 -8.89
C SER A 427 34.75 21.42 -9.51
N PRO A 428 35.05 21.07 -10.80
CA PRO A 428 36.30 21.48 -11.43
C PRO A 428 36.47 23.00 -11.48
N ILE A 429 35.39 23.72 -11.83
CA ILE A 429 35.35 25.17 -11.91
C ILE A 429 35.59 25.81 -10.55
N GLN A 430 34.90 25.34 -9.50
CA GLN A 430 35.09 25.85 -8.15
C GLN A 430 36.49 25.58 -7.60
N SER A 431 37.07 24.41 -7.91
CA SER A 431 38.43 24.05 -7.48
C SER A 431 39.45 24.97 -8.13
N ALA A 432 39.41 25.11 -9.45
CA ALA A 432 40.30 25.98 -10.20
C ALA A 432 40.12 27.45 -9.78
N ALA A 433 38.87 27.90 -9.60
CA ALA A 433 38.57 29.24 -9.13
C ALA A 433 39.18 29.57 -7.76
N ARG A 434 39.10 28.66 -6.78
CA ARG A 434 39.69 28.90 -5.45
C ARG A 434 41.21 29.06 -5.52
N GLN A 435 41.87 28.22 -6.31
CA GLN A 435 43.32 28.30 -6.49
C GLN A 435 43.71 29.57 -7.26
N PHE A 436 42.95 29.90 -8.31
CA PHE A 436 43.16 31.11 -9.09
C PHE A 436 42.93 32.37 -8.27
N LEU A 437 41.83 32.44 -7.51
CA LEU A 437 41.53 33.56 -6.63
C LEU A 437 42.61 33.75 -5.56
N SER A 438 43.06 32.66 -4.93
CA SER A 438 44.16 32.70 -3.95
C SER A 438 45.44 33.29 -4.55
N ALA A 439 45.75 32.94 -5.80
CA ALA A 439 46.87 33.50 -6.53
C ALA A 439 46.70 34.99 -6.83
N LEU A 440 45.51 35.40 -7.29
CA LEU A 440 45.22 36.79 -7.67
C LEU A 440 45.16 37.77 -6.48
N GLN A 441 44.76 37.29 -5.30
CA GLN A 441 44.69 38.10 -4.08
C GLN A 441 46.05 38.30 -3.41
N ASN A 442 47.11 37.66 -3.90
CA ASN A 442 48.43 37.77 -3.31
C ASN A 442 49.04 39.15 -3.59
N PRO A 443 49.40 39.94 -2.55
CA PRO A 443 49.95 41.28 -2.74
C PRO A 443 51.34 41.29 -3.39
N ASN A 444 52.08 40.17 -3.32
CA ASN A 444 53.38 40.04 -3.95
C ASN A 444 53.24 39.45 -5.35
N LYS A 445 53.61 40.23 -6.38
CA LYS A 445 53.48 39.84 -7.80
C LYS A 445 54.30 38.60 -8.16
N ASP A 446 55.49 38.46 -7.58
CA ASP A 446 56.36 37.31 -7.87
C ASP A 446 55.79 36.03 -7.27
N GLU A 447 55.19 36.13 -6.09
CA GLU A 447 54.52 35.00 -5.45
C GLU A 447 53.19 34.66 -6.14
N ALA A 448 52.43 35.68 -6.56
CA ALA A 448 51.25 35.49 -7.41
C ALA A 448 51.62 34.74 -8.70
N ALA A 449 52.70 35.13 -9.38
CA ALA A 449 53.18 34.46 -10.59
C ALA A 449 53.56 32.99 -10.34
N ARG A 450 54.21 32.68 -9.20
CA ARG A 450 54.54 31.29 -8.81
C ARG A 450 53.29 30.46 -8.55
N GLN A 451 52.28 31.04 -7.90
CA GLN A 451 51.01 30.37 -7.61
C GLN A 451 50.15 30.19 -8.87
N LEU A 452 50.24 31.11 -9.83
CA LEU A 452 49.58 30.99 -11.14
C LEU A 452 50.23 29.93 -12.03
N TYR A 453 51.57 29.83 -12.05
CA TYR A 453 52.30 28.92 -12.94
C TYR A 453 51.73 27.48 -13.03
N PRO A 454 51.44 26.77 -11.93
CA PRO A 454 50.89 25.40 -12.02
C PRO A 454 49.43 25.36 -12.52
N LEU A 455 48.70 26.47 -12.44
CA LEU A 455 47.28 26.58 -12.80
C LEU A 455 47.06 26.86 -14.28
N LEU A 456 48.06 27.37 -14.99
CA LEU A 456 47.94 27.81 -16.39
C LEU A 456 48.53 26.78 -17.35
N ASN A 457 47.86 26.56 -18.48
CA ASN A 457 48.39 25.75 -19.58
C ASN A 457 47.72 26.08 -20.92
N THR A 458 48.50 26.38 -21.95
CA THR A 458 47.99 26.46 -23.33
C THR A 458 48.56 25.33 -24.19
N GLU A 459 47.81 24.90 -25.20
CA GLU A 459 48.30 23.92 -26.18
C GLU A 459 49.54 24.43 -26.95
N LYS A 460 49.61 25.74 -27.20
CA LYS A 460 50.66 26.37 -28.02
C LYS A 460 51.97 26.59 -27.25
N SER A 461 51.92 26.96 -25.97
CA SER A 461 53.10 27.38 -25.20
C SER A 461 53.34 26.58 -23.91
N GLY A 462 52.47 25.61 -23.59
CA GLY A 462 52.64 24.69 -22.47
C GLY A 462 52.38 25.29 -21.08
N ASN A 463 52.90 24.62 -20.05
CA ASN A 463 52.66 24.97 -18.64
C ASN A 463 53.10 26.40 -18.29
N GLY A 464 52.32 27.09 -17.47
CA GLY A 464 52.62 28.45 -17.01
C GLY A 464 52.25 29.55 -18.00
N SER A 465 51.52 29.21 -19.07
CA SER A 465 51.01 30.15 -20.07
C SER A 465 49.49 30.05 -20.18
N VAL A 466 48.83 31.15 -20.57
CA VAL A 466 47.38 31.23 -20.78
C VAL A 466 47.06 32.09 -22.00
N LEU A 467 45.99 31.76 -22.72
CA LEU A 467 45.45 32.63 -23.76
C LEU A 467 44.64 33.75 -23.10
N LEU A 468 45.05 34.99 -23.25
CA LEU A 468 44.36 36.15 -22.71
C LEU A 468 43.63 36.90 -23.82
N GLN A 469 42.30 36.95 -23.72
CA GLN A 469 41.42 37.70 -24.58
C GLN A 469 40.95 38.96 -23.88
N ASN A 470 40.88 40.04 -24.64
CA ASN A 470 40.45 41.33 -24.15
C ASN A 470 39.29 41.87 -24.97
N HIS A 471 38.10 41.86 -24.38
CA HIS A 471 36.92 42.51 -24.97
C HIS A 471 36.57 43.83 -24.26
N LEU A 472 37.43 44.29 -23.34
CA LEU A 472 37.37 45.61 -22.75
C LEU A 472 38.08 46.61 -23.68
N SER A 473 37.32 47.48 -24.34
CA SER A 473 37.90 48.49 -25.23
C SER A 473 38.78 49.49 -24.46
N ASN A 474 39.97 49.76 -24.99
CA ASN A 474 40.83 50.92 -24.66
C ASN A 474 41.30 51.05 -23.20
N PHE A 475 41.47 49.96 -22.43
CA PHE A 475 42.03 50.06 -21.06
C PHE A 475 43.57 49.97 -20.99
N GLY A 476 44.26 49.76 -22.12
CA GLY A 476 45.72 49.80 -22.21
C GLY A 476 46.43 48.49 -21.87
N LEU A 477 45.77 47.35 -22.06
CA LEU A 477 46.36 46.01 -21.87
C LEU A 477 47.57 45.79 -22.79
N GLU A 478 47.51 46.35 -24.00
CA GLU A 478 48.57 46.34 -25.01
C GLU A 478 49.87 46.92 -24.45
N ALA A 479 49.77 48.07 -23.77
CA ALA A 479 50.90 48.73 -23.14
C ALA A 479 51.46 47.92 -21.95
N LEU A 480 50.59 47.31 -21.15
CA LEU A 480 50.98 46.46 -20.00
C LEU A 480 51.69 45.18 -20.44
N LEU A 481 51.27 44.61 -21.57
CA LEU A 481 51.84 43.39 -22.13
C LEU A 481 52.99 43.66 -23.12
N GLN A 482 53.25 44.94 -23.44
CA GLN A 482 54.23 45.38 -24.44
C GLN A 482 53.98 44.77 -25.83
N VAL A 483 52.70 44.68 -26.22
CA VAL A 483 52.27 44.18 -27.54
C VAL A 483 51.63 45.30 -28.35
N PRO A 484 51.83 45.33 -29.69
CA PRO A 484 51.34 46.44 -30.52
C PRO A 484 49.82 46.44 -30.70
N ASN A 485 49.17 45.27 -30.66
CA ASN A 485 47.72 45.09 -30.71
C ASN A 485 47.35 43.71 -30.16
N ILE A 486 46.16 43.57 -29.57
CA ILE A 486 45.55 42.30 -29.18
C ILE A 486 44.35 42.08 -30.11
N ALA A 487 44.44 41.10 -31.01
CA ALA A 487 43.31 40.70 -31.85
C ALA A 487 42.22 40.01 -31.01
N ASP A 488 41.01 39.87 -31.55
CA ASP A 488 39.90 39.18 -30.87
C ASP A 488 40.24 37.72 -30.47
N ASP A 489 41.14 37.08 -31.23
CA ASP A 489 41.67 35.74 -30.92
C ASP A 489 42.54 35.69 -29.65
N GLY A 490 42.92 36.85 -29.10
CA GLY A 490 43.71 37.00 -27.87
C GLY A 490 45.22 36.87 -28.06
N VAL A 491 45.96 36.94 -26.95
CA VAL A 491 47.42 36.84 -26.89
C VAL A 491 47.84 35.83 -25.82
N VAL A 492 48.83 34.99 -26.11
CA VAL A 492 49.37 34.05 -25.11
C VAL A 492 50.31 34.80 -24.17
N VAL A 493 50.03 34.74 -22.87
CA VAL A 493 50.82 35.40 -21.82
C VAL A 493 51.32 34.40 -20.79
N THR A 494 52.47 34.70 -20.20
CA THR A 494 53.05 33.92 -19.09
C THR A 494 52.37 34.27 -17.75
N ALA A 495 52.52 33.40 -16.75
CA ALA A 495 52.05 33.65 -15.39
C ALA A 495 52.56 34.98 -14.80
N ALA A 496 53.81 35.36 -15.09
CA ALA A 496 54.39 36.64 -14.64
C ALA A 496 53.73 37.84 -15.32
N GLN A 497 53.49 37.76 -16.63
CA GLN A 497 52.76 38.79 -17.36
C GLN A 497 51.32 38.92 -16.84
N LEU A 498 50.64 37.79 -16.59
CA LEU A 498 49.29 37.79 -16.03
C LEU A 498 49.24 38.43 -14.62
N ALA A 499 50.19 38.09 -13.74
CA ALA A 499 50.29 38.70 -12.42
C ALA A 499 50.48 40.23 -12.50
N ASN A 500 51.28 40.70 -13.47
CA ASN A 500 51.46 42.13 -13.71
C ASN A 500 50.18 42.83 -14.18
N VAL A 501 49.37 42.18 -15.02
CA VAL A 501 48.07 42.69 -15.45
C VAL A 501 47.14 42.89 -14.25
N PHE A 502 46.97 41.88 -13.39
CA PHE A 502 46.09 42.00 -12.22
C PHE A 502 46.60 43.01 -11.19
N ALA A 503 47.91 43.12 -11.02
CA ALA A 503 48.47 44.15 -10.16
C ALA A 503 48.25 45.57 -10.72
N ALA A 504 48.32 45.75 -12.04
CA ALA A 504 48.04 47.03 -12.70
C ALA A 504 46.56 47.40 -12.66
N LEU A 505 45.66 46.41 -12.71
CA LEU A 505 44.21 46.62 -12.55
C LEU A 505 43.83 47.10 -11.15
N ASN A 506 44.72 47.00 -10.15
CA ASN A 506 44.47 47.45 -8.78
C ASN A 506 43.12 46.96 -8.24
N VAL A 507 42.91 45.64 -8.33
CA VAL A 507 41.67 44.99 -7.90
C VAL A 507 41.48 45.17 -6.39
N ASP A 508 40.28 45.57 -5.99
CA ASP A 508 39.88 45.69 -4.59
C ASP A 508 39.33 44.38 -4.05
N SER A 509 38.40 43.78 -4.79
CA SER A 509 37.71 42.55 -4.39
C SER A 509 37.28 41.72 -5.60
N PHE A 510 37.11 40.44 -5.35
CA PHE A 510 36.58 39.48 -6.31
C PHE A 510 35.28 38.87 -5.74
N SER A 511 34.35 38.53 -6.62
CA SER A 511 33.21 37.68 -6.24
C SER A 511 33.66 36.22 -6.11
N CYS A 512 32.79 35.36 -5.58
CA CYS A 512 32.94 33.93 -5.81
C CYS A 512 32.78 33.61 -7.31
N ALA A 513 33.35 32.49 -7.76
CA ALA A 513 33.26 32.05 -9.14
C ALA A 513 32.07 31.11 -9.35
N ARG A 514 31.44 31.23 -10.51
CA ARG A 514 30.26 30.49 -10.93
C ARG A 514 30.52 29.78 -12.25
N PRO A 515 29.92 28.61 -12.52
CA PRO A 515 29.96 28.04 -13.87
C PRO A 515 29.21 28.97 -14.83
N ALA A 516 29.76 29.15 -16.03
CA ALA A 516 29.03 29.77 -17.14
C ALA A 516 27.82 28.91 -17.53
N GLN A 517 26.84 29.52 -18.17
CA GLN A 517 25.66 28.80 -18.66
C GLN A 517 25.45 29.01 -20.15
N GLU A 518 24.98 27.95 -20.81
CA GLU A 518 24.48 27.99 -22.18
C GLU A 518 23.09 27.36 -22.19
N GLN A 519 22.09 28.08 -22.70
CA GLN A 519 20.68 27.63 -22.72
C GLN A 519 20.14 27.14 -21.35
N GLY A 520 20.60 27.76 -20.26
CA GLY A 520 20.21 27.41 -18.88
C GLY A 520 20.92 26.19 -18.29
N GLN A 521 21.85 25.56 -19.01
CA GLN A 521 22.68 24.46 -18.50
C GLN A 521 24.09 24.97 -18.13
N PRO A 522 24.63 24.59 -16.96
CA PRO A 522 25.99 24.97 -16.58
C PRO A 522 27.02 24.25 -17.47
N LEU A 523 28.01 25.00 -17.94
CA LEU A 523 29.15 24.50 -18.69
C LEU A 523 30.18 23.93 -17.72
N ALA A 524 30.76 22.77 -18.05
CA ALA A 524 31.65 22.03 -17.14
C ALA A 524 33.09 22.58 -17.10
N ASN A 525 33.47 23.37 -18.08
CA ASN A 525 34.83 23.87 -18.29
C ASN A 525 34.95 25.39 -18.24
N ILE A 526 33.86 26.14 -18.22
CA ILE A 526 33.93 27.62 -18.24
C ILE A 526 33.39 28.18 -16.94
N GLY A 527 34.20 28.96 -16.25
CA GLY A 527 33.83 29.70 -15.05
C GLY A 527 33.85 31.20 -15.26
N ILE A 528 33.05 31.91 -14.46
CA ILE A 528 32.90 33.36 -14.46
C ILE A 528 33.13 33.86 -13.04
N MET A 529 33.92 34.91 -12.91
CA MET A 529 34.18 35.62 -11.67
C MET A 529 34.09 37.13 -11.93
N LEU A 530 33.45 37.87 -11.04
CA LEU A 530 33.40 39.33 -11.11
C LEU A 530 34.53 39.92 -10.26
N PHE A 531 35.04 41.07 -10.66
CA PHE A 531 36.05 41.80 -9.90
C PHE A 531 35.71 43.29 -9.86
N ALA A 532 35.92 43.90 -8.71
CA ALA A 532 35.77 45.34 -8.49
C ALA A 532 37.15 45.96 -8.27
N THR A 533 37.40 47.12 -8.88
CA THR A 533 38.71 47.81 -8.81
C THR A 533 38.68 49.00 -7.86
N LYS A 534 39.87 49.43 -7.42
CA LYS A 534 40.02 50.66 -6.62
C LYS A 534 39.97 51.91 -7.51
N PRO A 535 39.60 53.08 -6.95
CA PRO A 535 39.73 54.36 -7.65
C PRO A 535 41.15 54.56 -8.22
N GLY A 536 41.24 55.05 -9.45
CA GLY A 536 42.51 55.21 -10.18
C GLY A 536 43.00 53.96 -10.93
N SER A 537 42.22 52.88 -10.93
CA SER A 537 42.46 51.73 -11.81
C SER A 537 42.27 52.11 -13.30
N PRO A 538 43.06 51.52 -14.24
CA PRO A 538 42.83 51.64 -15.68
C PRO A 538 41.42 51.21 -16.13
N ARG A 539 40.74 50.38 -15.32
CA ARG A 539 39.35 49.99 -15.52
C ARG A 539 38.56 50.44 -14.29
N GLU A 540 37.90 51.58 -14.37
CA GLU A 540 37.02 52.06 -13.29
C GLU A 540 35.90 51.04 -13.03
N LYS A 541 35.59 50.80 -11.75
CA LYS A 541 34.51 49.92 -11.25
C LYS A 541 34.69 48.42 -11.44
N GLY A 542 35.51 47.98 -12.40
CA GLY A 542 35.86 46.57 -12.64
C GLY A 542 35.10 45.91 -13.78
N GLY A 543 34.76 44.63 -13.64
CA GLY A 543 34.08 43.86 -14.69
C GLY A 543 34.00 42.35 -14.45
N ALA A 544 33.69 41.61 -15.51
CA ALA A 544 33.62 40.15 -15.51
C ALA A 544 34.90 39.53 -16.09
N LEU A 545 35.36 38.45 -15.47
CA LEU A 545 36.46 37.61 -15.92
C LEU A 545 35.96 36.20 -16.15
N GLU A 546 36.11 35.72 -17.37
CA GLU A 546 35.84 34.34 -17.75
C GLU A 546 37.14 33.54 -17.77
N PHE A 547 37.10 32.29 -17.31
CA PHE A 547 38.20 31.35 -17.41
C PHE A 547 37.72 30.00 -17.94
N GLU A 548 38.49 29.43 -18.87
CA GLU A 548 38.22 28.12 -19.45
C GLU A 548 39.26 27.11 -19.00
N LEU A 549 38.77 25.94 -18.55
CA LEU A 549 39.55 24.81 -18.11
C LEU A 549 39.79 23.83 -19.27
N VAL A 550 41.05 23.53 -19.52
CA VAL A 550 41.51 22.49 -20.43
C VAL A 550 42.37 21.52 -19.62
N GLN A 551 41.94 20.26 -19.55
CA GLN A 551 42.63 19.21 -18.75
C GLN A 551 42.87 19.61 -17.28
N GLY A 552 41.92 20.33 -16.67
CA GLY A 552 41.99 20.77 -15.27
C GLY A 552 42.86 22.00 -15.00
N LYS A 553 43.38 22.66 -16.04
CA LYS A 553 44.15 23.92 -15.94
C LYS A 553 43.48 25.03 -16.74
N ILE A 554 43.70 26.29 -16.36
CA ILE A 554 43.18 27.44 -17.07
C ILE A 554 43.97 27.62 -18.38
N GLY A 555 43.30 27.40 -19.51
CA GLY A 555 43.88 27.56 -20.84
C GLY A 555 43.51 28.88 -21.50
N ARG A 556 42.38 29.48 -21.11
CA ARG A 556 41.92 30.76 -21.63
C ARG A 556 41.35 31.62 -20.52
N LEU A 557 41.61 32.92 -20.62
CA LEU A 557 41.03 33.98 -19.82
C LEU A 557 40.45 35.03 -20.75
N ALA A 558 39.23 35.48 -20.50
CA ALA A 558 38.61 36.55 -21.27
C ALA A 558 38.07 37.63 -20.33
N PHE A 559 38.52 38.87 -20.54
CA PHE A 559 37.93 40.02 -19.88
C PHE A 559 36.67 40.45 -20.64
N GLN A 560 35.52 40.42 -19.96
CA GLN A 560 34.21 40.90 -20.46
C GLN A 560 33.74 40.24 -21.76
N HIS A 561 33.78 38.89 -21.84
CA HIS A 561 33.32 38.17 -23.03
C HIS A 561 31.85 38.52 -23.39
N PRO A 562 31.51 38.73 -24.69
CA PRO A 562 30.19 39.21 -25.11
C PRO A 562 29.02 38.33 -24.64
N SER A 563 29.22 37.02 -24.57
CA SER A 563 28.19 36.06 -24.13
C SER A 563 27.75 36.24 -22.66
N PHE A 564 28.52 36.98 -21.85
CA PHE A 564 28.27 37.17 -20.42
C PHE A 564 28.18 38.65 -20.04
N ARG A 565 27.90 39.52 -21.01
CA ARG A 565 27.72 40.96 -20.80
C ARG A 565 26.48 41.27 -19.95
N ASP A 566 25.45 40.42 -20.03
CA ASP A 566 24.21 40.50 -19.24
C ASP A 566 24.25 39.58 -18.00
N PHE A 567 25.37 39.59 -17.28
CA PHE A 567 25.53 38.78 -16.05
C PHE A 567 24.47 39.13 -14.99
N GLU A 568 23.88 40.33 -15.01
CA GLU A 568 22.78 40.72 -14.11
C GLU A 568 21.52 39.88 -14.32
N GLN A 569 21.15 39.62 -15.58
CA GLN A 569 20.01 38.77 -15.91
C GLN A 569 20.31 37.32 -15.46
N ASN A 570 21.54 36.85 -15.67
CA ASN A 570 21.95 35.54 -15.18
C ASN A 570 21.91 35.42 -13.64
N LEU A 571 22.31 36.48 -12.93
CA LEU A 571 22.23 36.55 -11.47
C LEU A 571 20.78 36.63 -10.96
N ALA A 572 19.89 37.28 -11.71
CA ALA A 572 18.47 37.32 -11.38
C ALA A 572 17.78 35.96 -11.58
N ASP A 573 18.08 35.29 -12.70
CA ASP A 573 17.47 34.00 -13.05
C ASP A 573 18.03 32.85 -12.21
N TYR A 574 19.31 32.94 -11.80
CA TYR A 574 20.01 31.91 -11.03
C TYR A 574 20.82 32.55 -9.87
N PRO A 575 20.20 33.00 -8.78
CA PRO A 575 20.88 33.76 -7.73
C PRO A 575 21.94 32.98 -6.95
N ASP A 576 21.82 31.65 -6.88
CA ASP A 576 22.78 30.76 -6.23
C ASP A 576 23.13 29.62 -7.19
N LEU A 577 24.25 29.76 -7.91
CA LEU A 577 24.71 28.79 -8.90
C LEU A 577 26.06 28.24 -8.50
N GLY A 578 26.08 26.93 -8.25
CA GLY A 578 27.28 26.27 -7.74
C GLY A 578 27.65 26.83 -6.37
N GLY A 579 26.67 27.03 -5.49
CA GLY A 579 26.89 27.52 -4.12
C GLY A 579 27.56 28.90 -4.03
N CYS A 580 27.50 29.68 -5.12
CA CYS A 580 28.04 31.03 -5.20
C CYS A 580 26.90 32.02 -5.42
N ARG A 581 26.56 32.72 -4.34
CA ARG A 581 25.65 33.84 -4.31
C ARG A 581 26.45 35.14 -4.27
N ILE A 582 26.26 35.98 -5.28
CA ILE A 582 26.90 37.30 -5.37
C ILE A 582 25.93 38.33 -4.81
N ASP A 583 26.34 39.07 -3.77
CA ASP A 583 25.49 40.04 -3.12
C ASP A 583 25.19 41.24 -4.00
N ALA A 584 23.98 41.78 -3.89
CA ALA A 584 23.55 42.96 -4.64
C ALA A 584 24.46 44.18 -4.38
N GLU A 585 25.04 44.29 -3.18
CA GLU A 585 26.02 45.33 -2.87
C GLU A 585 27.28 45.22 -3.74
N PHE A 586 27.76 44.00 -4.02
CA PHE A 586 28.90 43.79 -4.91
C PHE A 586 28.56 44.20 -6.34
N ILE A 587 27.36 43.85 -6.82
CA ILE A 587 26.90 44.20 -8.17
C ILE A 587 26.81 45.72 -8.33
N ASN A 588 26.26 46.42 -7.34
CA ASN A 588 26.15 47.89 -7.35
C ASN A 588 27.50 48.59 -7.46
N ARG A 589 28.59 47.98 -6.98
CA ARG A 589 29.95 48.53 -7.10
C ARG A 589 30.51 48.48 -8.52
N LEU A 590 29.95 47.63 -9.38
CA LEU A 590 30.32 47.52 -10.79
C LEU A 590 29.63 48.60 -11.66
N HIS A 591 28.66 49.33 -11.10
CA HIS A 591 27.84 50.36 -11.75
C HIS A 591 28.18 51.78 -11.31
#